data_AF-A0A2V7WMT2-F1
#
_entry.id   AF-A0A2V7WMT2-F1
#
_cell.length_a   1.000
_cell.length_b   1.000
_cell.length_c   1.000
_cell.angle_alpha   90.00
_cell.angle_beta   90.00
_cell.angle_gamma   90.00
#
_symmetry.space_group_name_H-M   'P 1'
#
loop_
_entity.id
_entity.type
_entity.pdbx_description
1 polymer ?
#
loop_
_entity_poly.entity_id
_entity_poly.type
_entity_poly.pdbx_seq_one_letter_code
_entity_poly.pdbx_strand_id
1 'polypeptide(L)'
;MLWLPILLSAIAVLIASNILWMALPFWHNADYGRVPEEKAILDALSTAKSGQYLVPRVDWRKLSADERQAMQSRPVAYILVRNPAKFSFGPALALFFLYGLAIAVIVGYLTGCSRGPGADPHEVFHFAAIAGFLGYGFRSVSDAIWYGKPWRVAFKEMIDGVIYGVVMGAIFSWLWPR
;
A
#
# COMPACT_ATOMS: atom_id res chain seq x y z
N MET A 1 18.02 -1.19 -23.75
CA MET A 1 18.27 -0.76 -22.36
C MET A 1 16.95 -0.36 -21.73
N LEU A 2 16.70 -0.67 -20.45
CA LEU A 2 15.38 -0.47 -19.81
C LEU A 2 15.30 0.75 -18.87
N TRP A 3 16.36 1.57 -18.76
CA TRP A 3 16.39 2.68 -17.80
C TRP A 3 15.24 3.68 -17.99
N LEU A 4 14.87 3.98 -19.24
CA LEU A 4 13.82 4.94 -19.57
C LEU A 4 12.41 4.44 -19.21
N PRO A 5 11.96 3.24 -19.65
CA PRO A 5 10.66 2.72 -19.21
C PRO A 5 10.57 2.54 -17.70
N ILE A 6 11.68 2.17 -17.03
CA ILE A 6 11.73 2.08 -15.57
C ILE A 6 11.46 3.44 -14.91
N LEU A 7 12.18 4.48 -15.30
CA LEU A 7 12.03 5.81 -14.74
C LEU A 7 10.64 6.39 -14.99
N LEU A 8 10.16 6.32 -16.24
CA LEU A 8 8.85 6.86 -16.61
C LEU A 8 7.71 6.10 -15.93
N SER A 9 7.84 4.78 -15.73
CA SER A 9 6.84 4.01 -14.97
C SER A 9 6.74 4.48 -13.52
N ALA A 10 7.87 4.70 -12.85
CA ALA A 10 7.88 5.19 -11.47
C ALA A 10 7.25 6.59 -11.35
N ILE A 11 7.55 7.50 -12.29
CA ILE A 11 6.95 8.84 -12.35
C ILE A 11 5.44 8.75 -12.61
N ALA A 12 5.01 7.95 -13.58
CA ALA A 12 3.61 7.83 -13.95
C ALA A 12 2.77 7.19 -12.83
N VAL A 13 3.29 6.16 -12.14
CA VAL A 13 2.65 5.56 -10.96
C VAL A 13 2.58 6.55 -9.81
N LEU A 14 3.62 7.35 -9.57
CA LEU A 14 3.58 8.41 -8.57
C LEU A 14 2.45 9.41 -8.87
N ILE A 15 2.32 9.85 -10.13
CA ILE A 15 1.24 10.76 -10.55
C ILE A 15 -0.13 10.12 -10.33
N ALA A 16 -0.33 8.88 -10.81
CA ALA A 16 -1.58 8.14 -10.63
C ALA A 16 -1.94 8.00 -9.14
N SER A 17 -0.96 7.70 -8.29
CA SER A 17 -1.14 7.61 -6.84
C SER A 17 -1.58 8.92 -6.21
N ASN A 18 -0.94 10.04 -6.57
CA ASN A 18 -1.34 11.35 -6.07
C ASN A 18 -2.78 11.71 -6.50
N ILE A 19 -3.22 11.30 -7.69
CA ILE A 19 -4.60 11.50 -8.14
C ILE A 19 -5.56 10.70 -7.27
N LEU A 20 -5.34 9.39 -7.13
CA LEU A 20 -6.26 8.47 -6.42
C LEU A 20 -6.32 8.76 -4.92
N TRP A 21 -5.20 9.13 -4.30
CA TRP A 21 -5.11 9.32 -2.85
C TRP A 21 -5.37 10.75 -2.37
N MET A 22 -5.13 11.76 -3.22
CA MET A 22 -5.26 13.16 -2.81
C MET A 22 -6.24 13.97 -3.64
N ALA A 23 -6.19 13.84 -4.97
CA ALA A 23 -7.02 14.67 -5.84
C ALA A 23 -8.49 14.21 -5.88
N LEU A 24 -8.76 12.94 -5.58
CA LEU A 24 -10.10 12.35 -5.54
C LEU A 24 -10.58 12.14 -4.09
N PRO A 25 -11.20 13.14 -3.43
CA PRO A 25 -11.58 13.04 -2.02
C PRO A 25 -12.64 11.95 -1.75
N PHE A 26 -13.44 11.59 -2.74
CA PHE A 26 -14.44 10.51 -2.60
C PHE A 26 -13.81 9.11 -2.64
N TRP A 27 -12.54 8.99 -3.05
CA TRP A 27 -11.88 7.70 -3.21
C TRP A 27 -11.32 7.20 -1.88
N HIS A 28 -10.18 7.72 -1.42
CA HIS A 28 -9.54 7.25 -0.17
C HIS A 28 -9.77 8.13 1.06
N ASN A 29 -9.99 9.43 0.91
CA ASN A 29 -10.28 10.27 2.08
C ASN A 29 -11.57 9.82 2.79
N ALA A 30 -12.59 9.47 2.00
CA ALA A 30 -13.86 8.91 2.51
C ALA A 30 -13.75 7.52 3.17
N ASP A 31 -12.58 6.86 3.14
CA ASP A 31 -12.38 5.56 3.81
C ASP A 31 -12.04 5.73 5.31
N TYR A 32 -11.70 6.95 5.75
CA TYR A 32 -11.36 7.23 7.14
C TYR A 32 -12.56 7.76 7.93
N GLY A 33 -13.00 6.98 8.93
CA GLY A 33 -14.04 7.37 9.87
C GLY A 33 -13.50 8.15 11.07
N ARG A 34 -14.36 8.97 11.68
CA ARG A 34 -14.08 9.64 12.95
C ARG A 34 -14.47 8.74 14.13
N VAL A 35 -13.60 8.62 15.12
CA VAL A 35 -13.88 7.87 16.35
C VAL A 35 -14.65 8.72 17.37
N PRO A 36 -15.53 8.11 18.20
CA PRO A 36 -16.12 8.80 19.35
C PRO A 36 -15.04 9.31 20.31
N GLU A 37 -15.30 10.43 20.98
CA GLU A 37 -14.39 11.00 22.01
C GLU A 37 -12.93 11.18 21.54
N GLU A 38 -12.72 11.56 20.28
CA GLU A 38 -11.42 11.70 19.61
C GLU A 38 -10.35 12.43 20.45
N LYS A 39 -10.73 13.51 21.16
CA LYS A 39 -9.81 14.23 22.04
C LYS A 39 -9.25 13.33 23.16
N ALA A 40 -10.11 12.57 23.84
CA ALA A 40 -9.69 11.69 24.92
C ALA A 40 -8.74 10.59 24.41
N ILE A 41 -9.01 10.06 23.21
CA ILE A 41 -8.14 9.06 22.56
C ILE A 41 -6.78 9.67 22.22
N LEU A 42 -6.74 10.88 21.66
CA LEU A 42 -5.48 11.57 21.36
C LEU A 42 -4.69 11.88 22.62
N ASP A 43 -5.35 12.37 23.67
CA ASP A 43 -4.72 12.66 24.97
C ASP A 43 -4.11 11.38 25.58
N ALA A 44 -4.82 10.25 25.51
CA ALA A 44 -4.35 8.94 25.98
C ALA A 44 -3.13 8.41 25.19
N LEU A 45 -3.01 8.76 23.90
CA LEU A 45 -1.90 8.36 23.04
C LEU A 45 -0.73 9.35 23.04
N SER A 46 -0.86 10.50 23.71
CA SER A 46 0.12 11.60 23.63
C SER A 46 1.56 11.22 24.03
N THR A 47 1.71 10.25 24.95
CA THR A 47 3.02 9.75 25.41
C THR A 47 3.52 8.54 24.62
N ALA A 48 2.69 7.96 23.74
CA ALA A 48 3.08 6.85 22.90
C ALA A 48 4.13 7.30 21.86
N LYS A 49 5.10 6.43 21.61
CA LYS A 49 6.08 6.61 20.53
C LYS A 49 5.44 6.20 19.21
N SER A 50 6.00 6.68 18.09
CA SER A 50 5.62 6.16 16.78
C SER A 50 5.87 4.65 16.73
N GLY A 51 4.89 3.87 16.28
CA GLY A 51 4.98 2.42 16.28
C GLY A 51 3.66 1.72 15.97
N GLN A 52 3.70 0.39 16.04
CA GLN A 52 2.54 -0.49 15.88
C GLN A 52 2.22 -1.15 17.22
N TYR A 53 0.96 -1.05 17.62
CA TYR A 53 0.48 -1.51 18.92
C TYR A 53 -0.76 -2.40 18.74
N LEU A 54 -0.94 -3.31 19.68
CA LEU A 54 -2.15 -4.12 19.86
C LEU A 54 -2.76 -3.74 21.20
N VAL A 55 -4.07 -3.51 21.25
CA VAL A 55 -4.78 -3.18 22.50
C VAL A 55 -6.00 -4.09 22.64
N PRO A 56 -6.10 -4.89 23.73
CA PRO A 56 -5.06 -5.10 24.75
C PRO A 56 -3.89 -5.95 24.25
N ARG A 57 -2.66 -5.66 24.71
CA ARG A 57 -1.49 -6.52 24.51
C ARG A 57 -1.26 -7.39 25.74
N VAL A 58 -1.67 -8.65 25.66
CA VAL A 58 -1.57 -9.63 26.76
C VAL A 58 -0.98 -10.96 26.27
N ASP A 59 -0.44 -11.75 27.21
CA ASP A 59 -0.06 -13.14 26.95
C ASP A 59 -1.27 -14.05 27.20
N TRP A 60 -2.02 -14.34 26.13
CA TRP A 60 -3.26 -15.13 26.18
C TRP A 60 -3.10 -16.50 26.84
N ARG A 61 -1.90 -17.08 26.85
CA ARG A 61 -1.63 -18.40 27.45
C ARG A 61 -1.56 -18.36 28.97
N LYS A 62 -1.32 -17.18 29.55
CA LYS A 62 -1.15 -16.98 30.99
C LYS A 62 -2.38 -16.40 31.68
N LEU A 63 -3.39 -16.01 30.92
CA LEU A 63 -4.64 -15.50 31.49
C LEU A 63 -5.44 -16.62 32.14
N SER A 64 -6.01 -16.33 33.30
CA SER A 64 -7.09 -17.14 33.88
C SER A 64 -8.32 -17.14 32.97
N ALA A 65 -9.28 -18.03 33.25
CA ALA A 65 -10.53 -18.10 32.48
C ALA A 65 -11.32 -16.78 32.57
N ASP A 66 -11.41 -16.19 33.76
CA ASP A 66 -12.14 -14.95 34.01
C ASP A 66 -11.50 -13.75 33.31
N GLU A 67 -10.17 -13.63 33.38
CA GLU A 67 -9.43 -12.57 32.67
C GLU A 67 -9.57 -12.71 31.16
N ARG A 68 -9.51 -13.94 30.64
CA ARG A 68 -9.69 -14.20 29.21
C ARG A 68 -11.09 -13.77 28.76
N GLN A 69 -12.13 -14.13 29.51
CA GLN A 69 -13.50 -13.76 29.21
C GLN A 69 -13.69 -12.23 29.26
N ALA A 70 -13.12 -11.57 30.27
CA ALA A 70 -13.17 -10.11 30.41
C ALA A 70 -12.42 -9.37 29.28
N MET A 71 -11.36 -9.95 28.73
CA MET A 71 -10.66 -9.37 27.57
C MET A 71 -11.41 -9.61 26.25
N GLN A 72 -12.00 -10.80 26.07
CA GLN A 72 -12.77 -11.14 24.88
C GLN A 72 -14.11 -10.38 24.78
N SER A 73 -14.64 -9.87 25.89
CA SER A 73 -15.83 -9.02 25.90
C SER A 73 -15.57 -7.58 25.45
N ARG A 74 -14.30 -7.22 25.17
CA ARG A 74 -13.88 -5.89 24.73
C ARG A 74 -13.37 -5.91 23.28
N PRO A 75 -13.44 -4.79 22.55
CA PRO A 75 -12.82 -4.69 21.23
C PRO A 75 -11.30 -4.90 21.30
N VAL A 76 -10.76 -5.49 20.23
CA VAL A 76 -9.32 -5.52 19.97
C VAL A 76 -9.00 -4.46 18.92
N ALA A 77 -7.98 -3.65 19.17
CA ALA A 77 -7.52 -2.61 18.25
C ALA A 77 -6.06 -2.82 17.85
N TYR A 78 -5.78 -2.70 16.55
CA TYR A 78 -4.44 -2.53 16.01
C TYR A 78 -4.23 -1.04 15.73
N ILE A 79 -3.22 -0.45 16.36
CA ILE A 79 -3.01 1.00 16.33
C ILE A 79 -1.65 1.28 15.72
N LEU A 80 -1.63 2.07 14.65
CA LEU A 80 -0.42 2.68 14.11
C LEU A 80 -0.32 4.11 14.63
N VAL A 81 0.60 4.35 15.56
CA VAL A 81 0.87 5.69 16.08
C VAL A 81 1.95 6.33 15.22
N ARG A 82 1.68 7.54 14.73
CA ARG A 82 2.66 8.37 14.04
C ARG A 82 2.69 9.75 14.66
N ASN A 83 3.74 10.07 15.41
CA ASN A 83 3.85 11.36 16.07
C ASN A 83 4.03 12.47 15.00
N PRO A 84 3.13 13.48 14.95
CA PRO A 84 3.03 14.40 13.82
C PRO A 84 4.29 15.25 13.62
N ALA A 85 5.01 15.59 14.70
CA ALA A 85 6.27 16.33 14.64
C ALA A 85 7.38 15.63 13.82
N LYS A 86 7.23 14.33 13.52
CA LYS A 86 8.19 13.54 12.75
C LYS A 86 7.74 13.23 11.33
N PHE A 87 6.50 13.57 10.96
CA PHE A 87 6.01 13.31 9.61
C PHE A 87 6.24 14.52 8.71
N SER A 88 6.89 14.29 7.58
CA SER A 88 6.99 15.26 6.49
C SER A 88 6.53 14.61 5.20
N PHE A 89 5.68 15.33 4.47
CA PHE A 89 5.05 14.83 3.26
C PHE A 89 6.07 14.66 2.11
N GLY A 90 6.99 15.61 1.96
CA GLY A 90 8.02 15.59 0.90
C GLY A 90 8.90 14.33 0.92
N PRO A 91 9.57 13.99 2.05
CA PRO A 91 10.33 12.76 2.17
C PRO A 91 9.50 11.49 1.96
N ALA A 92 8.24 11.48 2.37
CA ALA A 92 7.36 10.33 2.14
C ALA A 92 7.07 10.12 0.64
N LEU A 93 6.84 11.20 -0.12
CA LEU A 93 6.70 11.12 -1.58
C LEU A 93 7.98 10.64 -2.26
N ALA A 94 9.15 11.12 -1.80
CA ALA A 94 10.43 10.66 -2.32
C ALA A 94 10.64 9.16 -2.06
N LEU A 95 10.32 8.68 -0.85
CA LEU A 95 10.39 7.25 -0.53
C LEU A 95 9.39 6.43 -1.37
N PHE A 96 8.19 6.95 -1.63
CA PHE A 96 7.22 6.27 -2.49
C PHE A 96 7.70 6.22 -3.95
N PHE A 97 8.33 7.28 -4.45
CA PHE A 97 8.97 7.28 -5.77
C PHE A 97 10.09 6.23 -5.85
N LEU A 98 10.97 6.16 -4.84
CA LEU A 98 12.03 5.14 -4.79
C LEU A 98 11.48 3.72 -4.70
N TYR A 99 10.39 3.53 -3.95
CA TYR A 99 9.66 2.26 -3.91
C TYR A 99 9.10 1.89 -5.30
N GLY A 100 8.47 2.84 -5.99
CA GLY A 100 7.97 2.63 -7.34
C GLY A 100 9.08 2.33 -8.35
N LEU A 101 10.24 2.98 -8.20
CA LEU A 101 11.43 2.70 -9.00
C LEU A 101 11.95 1.28 -8.77
N ALA A 102 12.03 0.83 -7.51
CA ALA A 102 12.44 -0.53 -7.17
C ALA A 102 11.49 -1.57 -7.79
N ILE A 103 10.17 -1.35 -7.72
CA ILE A 103 9.19 -2.21 -8.39
C ILE A 103 9.40 -2.19 -9.91
N ALA A 104 9.55 -1.02 -10.53
CA ALA A 104 9.74 -0.92 -11.97
C ALA A 104 11.02 -1.65 -12.45
N VAL A 105 12.10 -1.61 -11.66
CA VAL A 105 13.32 -2.39 -11.94
C VAL A 105 13.04 -3.89 -11.90
N ILE A 106 12.35 -4.38 -10.86
CA ILE A 106 12.01 -5.81 -10.73
C ILE A 106 11.08 -6.24 -11.87
N VAL A 107 10.06 -5.45 -12.19
CA VAL A 107 9.14 -5.72 -13.29
C VAL A 107 9.87 -5.74 -14.63
N GLY A 108 10.75 -4.77 -14.89
CA GLY A 108 11.58 -4.74 -16.09
C GLY A 108 12.49 -5.95 -16.21
N TYR A 109 13.11 -6.38 -15.10
CA TYR A 109 13.92 -7.60 -15.04
C TYR A 109 13.10 -8.85 -15.35
N LEU A 110 11.99 -9.07 -14.66
CA LEU A 110 11.14 -10.25 -14.86
C LEU A 110 10.57 -10.30 -16.29
N THR A 111 10.16 -9.14 -16.82
CA THR A 111 9.68 -9.02 -18.19
C THR A 111 10.79 -9.33 -19.18
N GLY A 112 12.02 -8.84 -18.95
CA GLY A 112 13.19 -9.09 -19.79
C GLY A 112 13.68 -10.54 -19.77
N CYS A 113 13.52 -11.24 -18.65
CA CYS A 113 13.78 -12.68 -18.56
C CYS A 113 12.77 -13.52 -19.35
N SER A 114 11.55 -13.01 -19.54
CA SER A 114 10.46 -13.73 -20.19
C SER A 114 10.26 -13.32 -21.65
N ARG A 115 10.63 -12.08 -22.00
CA ARG A 115 10.40 -11.44 -23.30
C ARG A 115 11.71 -10.80 -23.77
N GLY A 116 12.24 -11.29 -24.89
CA GLY A 116 13.44 -10.72 -25.50
C GLY A 116 13.19 -9.34 -26.15
N PRO A 117 14.24 -8.69 -26.66
CA PRO A 117 14.10 -7.57 -27.59
C PRO A 117 13.23 -7.97 -28.79
N GLY A 118 12.40 -7.04 -29.27
CA GLY A 118 11.48 -7.27 -30.39
C GLY A 118 10.26 -8.13 -30.06
N ALA A 119 10.05 -8.48 -28.79
CA ALA A 119 8.86 -9.22 -28.35
C ALA A 119 7.56 -8.45 -28.65
N ASP A 120 6.48 -9.21 -28.79
CA ASP A 120 5.16 -8.65 -29.05
C ASP A 120 4.74 -7.64 -27.97
N PRO A 121 4.31 -6.41 -28.34
CA PRO A 121 3.96 -5.38 -27.36
C PRO A 121 2.83 -5.77 -26.39
N HIS A 122 1.85 -6.58 -26.82
CA HIS A 122 0.77 -7.06 -25.95
C HIS A 122 1.30 -8.04 -24.91
N GLU A 123 2.26 -8.88 -25.27
CA GLU A 123 2.91 -9.81 -24.35
C GLU A 123 3.73 -9.09 -23.28
N VAL A 124 4.49 -8.06 -23.67
CA VAL A 124 5.23 -7.18 -22.77
C VAL A 124 4.26 -6.44 -21.84
N PHE A 125 3.19 -5.88 -22.38
CA PHE A 125 2.15 -5.18 -21.62
C PHE A 125 1.57 -6.08 -20.53
N HIS A 126 1.06 -7.27 -20.90
CA HIS A 126 0.39 -8.15 -19.95
C HIS A 126 1.34 -8.61 -18.84
N PHE A 127 2.55 -9.02 -19.20
CA PHE A 127 3.51 -9.50 -18.22
C PHE A 127 3.89 -8.38 -17.24
N ALA A 128 4.26 -7.20 -17.76
CA ALA A 128 4.64 -6.07 -16.92
C ALA A 128 3.47 -5.55 -16.07
N ALA A 129 2.24 -5.52 -16.62
CA ALA A 129 1.06 -5.07 -15.90
C ALA A 129 0.68 -6.00 -14.75
N ILE A 130 0.71 -7.32 -14.96
CA ILE A 130 0.41 -8.31 -13.92
C ILE A 130 1.50 -8.26 -12.84
N ALA A 131 2.77 -8.21 -13.22
CA ALA A 131 3.88 -8.12 -12.27
C ALA A 131 3.81 -6.82 -11.44
N GLY A 132 3.47 -5.68 -12.07
CA GLY A 132 3.23 -4.42 -11.38
C GLY A 132 2.04 -4.50 -10.42
N PHE A 133 0.91 -5.08 -10.86
CA PHE A 133 -0.27 -5.29 -10.01
C PHE A 133 0.05 -6.11 -8.76
N LEU A 134 0.85 -7.19 -8.89
CA LEU A 134 1.29 -7.97 -7.73
C LEU A 134 2.10 -7.11 -6.74
N GLY A 135 2.95 -6.21 -7.24
CA GLY A 135 3.76 -5.31 -6.42
C GLY A 135 2.96 -4.26 -5.65
N TYR A 136 1.85 -3.77 -6.21
CA TYR A 136 1.08 -2.67 -5.63
C TYR A 136 -0.26 -3.07 -5.00
N GLY A 137 -0.94 -4.08 -5.52
CA GLY A 137 -2.36 -4.32 -5.23
C GLY A 137 -2.65 -5.16 -3.97
N PHE A 138 -1.72 -6.01 -3.52
CA PHE A 138 -2.05 -7.05 -2.53
C PHE A 138 -1.76 -6.70 -1.08
N ARG A 139 -1.15 -5.53 -0.80
CA ARG A 139 -0.80 -5.12 0.57
C ARG A 139 -2.00 -5.22 1.52
N SER A 140 -3.13 -4.63 1.14
CA SER A 140 -4.30 -4.52 2.01
C SER A 140 -5.17 -5.77 2.09
N VAL A 141 -4.93 -6.75 1.22
CA VAL A 141 -5.60 -8.07 1.32
C VAL A 141 -5.18 -8.76 2.61
N SER A 142 -3.88 -8.74 2.93
CA SER A 142 -3.36 -9.28 4.19
C SER A 142 -3.96 -8.54 5.39
N ASP A 143 -4.02 -7.20 5.32
CA ASP A 143 -4.59 -6.38 6.40
C ASP A 143 -6.09 -6.67 6.62
N ALA A 144 -6.85 -6.95 5.56
CA ALA A 144 -8.26 -7.33 5.67
C ALA A 144 -8.46 -8.72 6.30
N ILE A 145 -7.57 -9.67 5.99
CA ILE A 145 -7.60 -11.02 6.57
C ILE A 145 -7.24 -11.01 8.06
N TRP A 146 -6.17 -10.29 8.42
CA TRP A 146 -5.55 -10.42 9.75
C TRP A 146 -5.88 -9.30 10.73
N TYR A 147 -6.16 -8.09 10.24
CA TYR A 147 -6.27 -6.89 11.09
C TYR A 147 -7.64 -6.21 11.03
N GLY A 148 -8.61 -6.82 10.34
CA GLY A 148 -9.97 -6.31 10.27
C GLY A 148 -10.13 -5.04 9.42
N LYS A 149 -9.17 -4.74 8.54
CA LYS A 149 -9.33 -3.66 7.56
C LYS A 149 -10.57 -3.93 6.70
N PRO A 150 -11.47 -2.96 6.48
CA PRO A 150 -12.68 -3.21 5.72
C PRO A 150 -12.38 -3.68 4.29
N TRP A 151 -13.01 -4.78 3.86
CA TRP A 151 -12.81 -5.35 2.53
C TRP A 151 -13.05 -4.34 1.41
N ARG A 152 -14.02 -3.43 1.56
CA ARG A 152 -14.25 -2.33 0.61
C ARG A 152 -12.99 -1.48 0.38
N VAL A 153 -12.25 -1.17 1.44
CA VAL A 153 -11.00 -0.39 1.35
C VAL A 153 -9.91 -1.23 0.68
N ALA A 154 -9.78 -2.50 1.08
CA ALA A 154 -8.83 -3.41 0.43
C ALA A 154 -9.07 -3.55 -1.08
N PHE A 155 -10.34 -3.67 -1.52
CA PHE A 155 -10.68 -3.74 -2.93
C PHE A 155 -10.37 -2.43 -3.69
N LYS A 156 -10.61 -1.25 -3.09
CA LYS A 156 -10.21 0.02 -3.70
C LYS A 156 -8.70 0.08 -3.91
N GLU A 157 -7.91 -0.29 -2.91
CA GLU A 157 -6.45 -0.31 -3.03
C GLU A 157 -5.95 -1.39 -4.02
N MET A 158 -6.67 -2.50 -4.19
CA MET A 158 -6.41 -3.44 -5.28
C MET A 158 -6.68 -2.80 -6.65
N ILE A 159 -7.76 -2.03 -6.80
CA ILE A 159 -8.08 -1.29 -8.04
C ILE A 159 -6.96 -0.29 -8.35
N ASP A 160 -6.48 0.46 -7.35
CA ASP A 160 -5.30 1.31 -7.49
C ASP A 160 -4.10 0.52 -8.02
N GLY A 161 -3.82 -0.65 -7.44
CA GLY A 161 -2.75 -1.53 -7.90
C GLY A 161 -2.92 -1.99 -9.34
N VAL A 162 -4.15 -2.29 -9.78
CA VAL A 162 -4.45 -2.61 -11.19
C VAL A 162 -4.15 -1.42 -12.09
N ILE A 163 -4.57 -0.21 -11.70
CA ILE A 163 -4.30 1.02 -12.45
C ILE A 163 -2.79 1.24 -12.57
N TYR A 164 -2.04 1.12 -11.48
CA TYR A 164 -0.59 1.27 -11.49
C TYR A 164 0.10 0.21 -12.36
N GLY A 165 -0.36 -1.05 -12.29
CA GLY A 165 0.09 -2.13 -13.15
C GLY A 165 -0.14 -1.82 -14.63
N VAL A 166 -1.35 -1.42 -15.01
CA VAL A 166 -1.71 -1.06 -16.39
C VAL A 166 -0.86 0.11 -16.91
N VAL A 167 -0.71 1.18 -16.12
CA VAL A 167 0.13 2.34 -16.47
C VAL A 167 1.58 1.90 -16.72
N MET A 168 2.14 1.09 -15.83
CA MET A 168 3.48 0.55 -15.97
C MET A 168 3.60 -0.36 -17.20
N GLY A 169 2.65 -1.27 -17.41
CA GLY A 169 2.64 -2.17 -18.55
C GLY A 169 2.58 -1.42 -19.89
N ALA A 170 1.79 -0.34 -19.96
CA ALA A 170 1.72 0.51 -21.15
C ALA A 170 3.06 1.18 -21.47
N ILE A 171 3.78 1.68 -20.46
CA ILE A 171 5.09 2.31 -20.63
C ILE A 171 6.14 1.28 -21.07
N PHE A 172 6.18 0.11 -20.44
CA PHE A 172 7.08 -0.97 -20.84
C PHE A 172 6.79 -1.47 -22.24
N SER A 173 5.53 -1.67 -22.59
CA SER A 173 5.10 -2.07 -23.94
C SER A 173 5.51 -1.05 -25.00
N TRP A 174 5.35 0.24 -24.71
CA TRP A 174 5.71 1.32 -25.64
C TRP A 174 7.22 1.45 -25.85
N LEU A 175 8.01 1.36 -24.78
CA LEU A 175 9.45 1.63 -24.79
C LEU A 175 10.29 0.37 -24.69
N TRP A 176 9.71 -0.79 -25.02
CA TRP A 176 10.42 -2.05 -25.03
C TRP A 176 11.56 -2.01 -26.07
N PRO A 177 12.73 -2.61 -25.78
CA PRO A 177 13.79 -2.72 -26.78
C PRO A 177 13.29 -3.45 -28.03
N ARG A 178 13.51 -2.85 -29.19
CA ARG A 178 13.25 -3.46 -30.50
C ARG A 178 14.39 -4.39 -30.90
#